data_AF-A0A6G0UUR7-F1
#
_entry.id   AF-A0A6G0UUR7-F1
#
_cell.length_a   1.000
_cell.length_b   1.000
_cell.length_c   1.000
_cell.angle_alpha   90.00
_cell.angle_beta   90.00
_cell.angle_gamma   90.00
#
_symmetry.space_group_name_H-M   'P 1'
#
loop_
_entity.id
_entity.type
_entity.pdbx_description
1 polymer ?
#
loop_
_entity_poly.entity_id
_entity_poly.type
_entity_poly.pdbx_seq_one_letter_code
_entity_poly.pdbx_strand_id
1 'polypeptide(L)' 'MVHGKSQFLCPSRNSNRYDVCITKEQLCDHVRDCPDGEDEDPQTCMFYQPIDDQLKTLSHAVLLLVDNVMGKEQPRAEL' A
#
# COMPACT_ATOMS: atom_id res chain seq x y z
N MET A 1 -2.12 18.85 -6.65
CA MET A 1 -1.92 17.52 -7.29
C MET A 1 -0.99 16.69 -6.43
N VAL A 2 -1.52 15.97 -5.45
CA VAL A 2 -0.89 14.75 -4.92
C VAL A 2 -2.07 13.84 -4.57
N HIS A 3 -2.42 12.93 -5.47
CA HIS A 3 -3.28 11.81 -5.09
C HIS A 3 -2.48 11.00 -4.06
N GLY A 4 -3.07 10.80 -2.87
CA GLY A 4 -2.46 10.16 -1.71
C GLY A 4 -1.92 8.76 -2.01
N LYS A 5 -0.72 8.70 -2.57
CA LYS A 5 0.09 7.50 -2.71
C LYS A 5 1.06 7.51 -1.54
N SER A 6 0.87 6.60 -0.60
CA SER A 6 1.85 6.32 0.45
C SER A 6 3.12 5.80 -0.22
N GLN A 7 4.10 6.68 -0.41
CA GLN A 7 5.42 6.32 -0.93
C GLN A 7 6.34 5.99 0.24
N PHE A 8 7.16 4.96 0.07
CA PHE A 8 8.18 4.54 1.01
C PHE A 8 9.55 4.96 0.50
N LEU A 9 10.42 5.40 1.39
CA LEU A 9 11.79 5.78 1.05
C LEU A 9 12.70 4.56 1.25
N CYS A 10 13.53 4.25 0.24
CA CYS A 10 14.57 3.24 0.36
C CYS A 10 15.62 3.68 1.40
N PRO A 11 16.00 2.80 2.34
CA PRO A 11 17.04 3.13 3.32
C PRO A 11 18.39 3.44 2.67
N SER A 12 18.73 2.75 1.57
CA SER A 12 19.92 3.04 0.74
C SER A 12 19.64 4.02 -0.40
N ARG A 13 20.65 4.85 -0.67
CA ARG A 13 20.66 5.78 -1.81
C ARG A 13 21.20 5.12 -3.07
N ASN A 14 20.79 5.59 -4.23
CA ASN A 14 21.34 5.09 -5.49
C ASN A 14 22.81 5.48 -5.68
N SER A 15 23.45 4.97 -6.74
CA SER A 15 24.86 5.25 -7.07
C SER A 15 25.19 6.75 -7.24
N ASN A 16 24.19 7.58 -7.55
CA ASN A 16 24.29 9.02 -7.68
C ASN A 16 23.90 9.78 -6.39
N ARG A 17 23.77 9.07 -5.26
CA ARG A 17 23.40 9.60 -3.93
C ARG A 17 22.01 10.24 -3.88
N TYR A 18 21.10 9.85 -4.77
CA TYR A 18 19.70 10.24 -4.70
C TYR A 18 18.90 9.30 -3.83
N ASP A 19 17.97 9.90 -3.10
CA ASP A 19 16.92 9.23 -2.35
C ASP A 19 15.93 8.58 -3.33
N VAL A 20 15.64 7.29 -3.14
CA VAL A 20 14.74 6.51 -4.00
C VAL A 20 13.43 6.27 -3.26
N CYS A 21 12.31 6.59 -3.91
CA CYS A 21 10.98 6.36 -3.37
C CYS A 21 10.27 5.28 -4.18
N ILE A 22 9.63 4.34 -3.48
CA ILE A 22 8.85 3.25 -4.04
C ILE A 22 7.39 3.35 -3.56
N THR A 23 6.47 2.71 -4.28
CA THR A 23 5.08 2.62 -3.83
C THR A 23 4.83 1.39 -2.97
N LYS A 24 3.62 1.28 -2.40
CA LYS A 24 3.23 0.09 -1.65
C LYS A 24 3.21 -1.16 -2.51
N GLU A 25 2.83 -1.02 -3.78
CA GLU A 25 2.73 -2.12 -4.73
C GLU A 25 4.10 -2.67 -5.16
N GLN A 26 5.16 -1.87 -4.94
CA GLN A 26 6.56 -2.17 -5.21
C GLN A 26 7.28 -2.80 -4.02
N LEU A 27 6.62 -2.92 -2.87
CA LEU A 27 7.18 -3.66 -1.75
C LEU A 27 6.83 -5.14 -1.92
N CYS A 28 7.84 -6.00 -1.82
CA CYS A 28 7.64 -7.45 -1.85
C CYS A 28 7.02 -7.96 -3.15
N ASP A 29 7.33 -7.35 -4.28
CA ASP A 29 6.78 -7.69 -5.60
C ASP A 29 7.71 -8.61 -6.43
N HIS A 30 8.81 -9.07 -5.83
CA HIS A 30 9.89 -9.86 -6.44
C HIS A 30 10.77 -9.08 -7.43
N VAL A 31 10.63 -7.76 -7.47
CA VAL A 31 11.49 -6.84 -8.22
C VAL A 31 12.29 -6.02 -7.23
N ARG A 32 13.58 -5.82 -7.51
CA ARG A 32 14.41 -4.92 -6.69
C ARG A 32 14.21 -3.50 -7.19
N ASP A 33 13.37 -2.75 -6.52
CA ASP A 33 13.15 -1.34 -6.76
C ASP A 33 14.10 -0.45 -5.93
N CYS A 34 14.53 -0.91 -4.73
CA CYS A 34 15.58 -0.22 -3.98
C CYS A 34 16.99 -0.58 -4.48
N PRO A 35 17.98 0.33 -4.34
CA PRO A 35 19.34 0.13 -4.85
C PRO A 35 20.01 -1.15 -4.35
N ASP A 36 19.78 -1.49 -3.08
CA ASP A 36 20.32 -2.70 -2.44
C ASP A 36 19.29 -3.84 -2.35
N GLY A 37 18.09 -3.68 -2.94
CA GLY A 37 17.01 -4.68 -2.88
C GLY A 37 16.39 -4.83 -1.49
N GLU A 38 16.44 -3.78 -0.67
CA GLU A 38 15.94 -3.74 0.72
C GLU A 38 14.43 -3.94 0.80
N ASP A 39 13.72 -3.55 -0.26
CA ASP A 39 12.30 -3.77 -0.50
C ASP A 39 11.92 -5.25 -0.61
N GLU A 40 12.89 -6.12 -0.95
CA GLU A 40 12.71 -7.56 -1.15
C GLU A 40 13.46 -8.39 -0.08
N ASP A 41 13.79 -7.78 1.07
CA ASP A 41 14.48 -8.49 2.14
C ASP A 41 13.66 -9.68 2.68
N PRO A 42 14.16 -10.92 2.65
CA PRO A 42 13.37 -12.10 3.04
C PRO A 42 12.90 -12.09 4.50
N GLN A 43 13.66 -11.46 5.41
CA GLN A 43 13.28 -11.40 6.83
C GLN A 43 12.06 -10.49 7.04
N THR A 44 11.99 -9.42 6.25
CA THR A 44 10.91 -8.43 6.30
C THR A 44 9.72 -8.86 5.45
N CYS A 45 9.98 -9.49 4.30
CA CYS A 45 8.98 -9.80 3.29
C CYS A 45 8.19 -11.09 3.56
N MET A 46 8.71 -11.99 4.41
CA MET A 46 8.12 -13.31 4.69
C MET A 46 6.63 -13.31 5.03
N PHE A 47 6.14 -12.27 5.71
CA PHE A 47 4.73 -12.15 6.10
C PHE A 47 4.02 -10.98 5.44
N TYR A 48 4.70 -10.18 4.62
CA TYR A 48 4.13 -8.95 4.06
C TYR A 48 2.94 -9.22 3.15
N GLN A 49 3.12 -10.07 2.12
CA GLN A 49 2.08 -10.44 1.15
C GLN A 49 0.82 -11.05 1.81
N PRO A 50 0.92 -12.11 2.64
CA PRO A 50 -0.27 -12.68 3.27
C PRO A 50 -0.94 -11.72 4.25
N ILE A 51 -0.20 -10.87 4.97
CA ILE A 51 -0.79 -9.87 5.87
C ILE A 51 -1.52 -8.78 5.08
N ASP A 52 -0.96 -8.31 3.98
CA ASP A 52 -1.55 -7.26 3.15
C ASP A 52 -2.90 -7.72 2.56
N ASP A 53 -2.97 -8.96 2.06
CA ASP A 53 -4.19 -9.55 1.54
C ASP A 53 -5.27 -9.73 2.61
N GLN A 54 -4.87 -10.17 3.81
CA GLN A 54 -5.80 -10.27 4.94
C GLN A 54 -6.32 -8.89 5.36
N LEU A 55 -5.45 -7.87 5.40
CA LEU A 55 -5.85 -6.52 5.76
C LEU A 55 -6.82 -5.91 4.74
N LYS A 56 -6.59 -6.12 3.44
CA LYS A 56 -7.54 -5.71 2.38
C LYS A 56 -8.90 -6.38 2.54
N THR A 57 -8.90 -7.68 2.82
CA THR A 57 -10.13 -8.46 3.03
C THR A 57 -10.90 -7.94 4.24
N LEU A 58 -10.22 -7.69 5.36
CA LEU A 58 -10.81 -7.11 6.56
C LEU A 58 -11.34 -5.70 6.30
N SER A 59 -10.59 -4.87 5.58
CA SER A 59 -11.02 -3.51 5.21
C SER A 59 -12.30 -3.53 4.40
N HIS A 60 -12.41 -4.41 3.40
CA HIS A 60 -13.64 -4.59 2.61
C HIS A 60 -14.80 -5.09 3.46
N ALA A 61 -14.57 -6.07 4.35
CA ALA A 61 -15.60 -6.57 5.25
C ALA A 61 -16.12 -5.46 6.19
N VAL A 62 -15.22 -4.65 6.74
CA VAL A 62 -15.59 -3.49 7.57
C VAL A 62 -16.41 -2.49 6.77
N LEU A 63 -16.02 -2.19 5.52
CA LEU A 63 -16.78 -1.28 4.66
C LEU A 63 -18.21 -1.78 4.42
N LEU A 64 -18.39 -3.06 4.16
CA LEU A 64 -19.72 -3.67 3.99
C LEU A 64 -20.56 -3.58 5.28
N LEU A 65 -19.93 -3.78 6.45
CA LEU A 65 -20.62 -3.64 7.73
C LEU A 65 -20.99 -2.17 8.00
N VAL A 66 -20.12 -1.22 7.68
CA VAL A 66 -20.39 0.21 7.78
C VAL A 66 -21.57 0.59 6.88
N ASP A 67 -21.61 0.13 5.63
CA ASP A 67 -22.73 0.38 4.73
C ASP A 67 -24.06 -0.16 5.28
N ASN A 68 -24.02 -1.32 5.95
CA ASN A 68 -25.19 -1.94 6.56
C ASN A 68 -25.66 -1.21 7.83
N VAL A 69 -24.75 -0.58 8.58
CA VAL A 69 -25.04 0.11 9.84
C VAL A 69 -25.37 1.59 9.62
N MET A 70 -24.63 2.25 8.73
CA MET A 70 -24.81 3.66 8.40
C MET A 70 -25.94 3.88 7.39
N GLY A 71 -26.36 2.84 6.68
CA GLY A 71 -27.25 2.97 5.53
C GLY A 71 -26.54 3.70 4.40
N LYS A 72 -26.77 3.30 3.15
CA LYS A 72 -26.27 4.09 2.01
C LYS A 72 -26.86 5.49 2.11
N GLU A 73 -26.05 6.49 2.43
CA GLU A 73 -26.42 7.88 2.16
C GLU A 73 -26.53 8.00 0.65
N GLN A 74 -27.76 7.88 0.18
CA GLN A 74 -28.12 8.04 -1.21
C GLN A 74 -27.83 9.51 -1.56
N PRO A 75 -26.97 9.81 -2.54
CA PRO A 75 -26.80 11.19 -2.94
C PRO A 75 -28.17 11.73 -3.34
N ARG A 76 -28.60 12.81 -2.67
CA ARG A 76 -29.79 13.57 -3.05
C ARG A 76 -29.68 13.84 -4.55
N ALA A 77 -30.66 13.37 -5.31
CA ALA A 77 -30.90 13.90 -6.64
C ALA A 77 -31.15 15.40 -6.49
N GLU A 78 -30.19 16.22 -6.92
CA GLU A 78 -30.42 17.63 -7.17
C GLU A 78 -31.31 17.78 -8.41
N LEU A 79 -32.35 18.61 -8.25
CA LEU A 79 -33.45 18.92 -9.15
C LEU A 79 -32.98 19.63 -10.42
#